data_AF-A0A9N9X149-F1
#
_entry.id   AF-A0A9N9X149-F1
#
_cell.length_a   1.000
_cell.length_b   1.000
_cell.length_c   1.000
_cell.angle_alpha   90.00
_cell.angle_beta   90.00
_cell.angle_gamma   90.00
#
_symmetry.space_group_name_H-M   'P 1'
#
loop_
_entity.id
_entity.type
_entity.pdbx_description
1 polymer ?
#
loop_
_entity_poly.entity_id
_entity_poly.type
_entity_poly.pdbx_seq_one_letter_code
_entity_poly.pdbx_strand_id
1 'polypeptide(L)'
;MPMGFSTEKYEDIYFAHGFCNGNAEAAVREYRNRFPRRRVPNARFFINTHSRFCQFGLRGKNEQYRNNGPLRRNDNNYILRFLDVNQQISSIKAAQQL
;
A
#
# COMPACT_ATOMS: atom_id res chain seq x y z
N MET A 1 -7.17 -1.49 6.40
CA MET A 1 -6.17 -1.32 7.49
C MET A 1 -6.54 -2.21 8.69
N PRO A 2 -5.68 -2.46 9.70
CA PRO A 2 -6.10 -3.10 10.96
C PRO A 2 -7.22 -2.31 11.65
N MET A 3 -8.21 -3.01 12.20
CA MET A 3 -9.50 -2.50 12.70
C MET A 3 -9.43 -1.83 14.08
N GLY A 4 -8.50 -0.89 14.31
CA GLY A 4 -8.31 -0.29 15.65
C GLY A 4 -7.91 1.18 15.70
N PHE A 5 -7.55 1.79 14.57
CA PHE A 5 -7.13 3.19 14.51
C PHE A 5 -7.72 3.87 13.28
N SER A 6 -8.04 5.17 13.41
CA SER A 6 -8.48 6.01 12.29
C SER A 6 -7.34 6.20 11.28
N THR A 7 -7.68 6.54 10.04
CA THR A 7 -6.69 6.81 8.98
C THR A 7 -5.72 7.91 9.39
N GLU A 8 -6.21 8.97 10.03
CA GLU A 8 -5.42 10.07 10.61
C GLU A 8 -4.33 9.55 11.56
N LYS A 9 -4.67 8.59 12.45
CA LYS A 9 -3.68 7.98 13.35
C LYS A 9 -2.61 7.19 12.60
N TYR A 10 -2.95 6.51 11.50
CA TYR A 10 -1.95 5.80 10.71
C TYR A 10 -0.99 6.76 10.02
N GLU A 11 -1.49 7.91 9.55
CA GLU A 11 -0.67 8.96 8.97
C GLU A 11 0.32 9.53 10.00
N ASP A 12 -0.17 9.87 11.20
CA ASP A 12 0.67 10.37 12.30
C ASP A 12 1.77 9.37 12.69
N ILE A 13 1.43 8.09 12.75
CA ILE A 13 2.37 6.99 13.06
C ILE A 13 3.42 6.87 11.96
N TYR A 14 3.00 6.91 10.70
CA TYR A 14 3.89 6.82 9.55
C TYR A 14 4.84 8.02 9.50
N PHE A 15 4.33 9.23 9.74
CA PHE A 15 5.12 10.45 9.79
C PHE A 15 6.15 10.43 10.92
N ALA A 16 5.75 10.05 12.14
CA ALA A 16 6.68 9.92 13.27
C ALA A 16 7.78 8.87 13.00
N HIS A 17 7.43 7.77 12.34
CA HIS A 17 8.39 6.75 11.95
C HIS A 17 9.41 7.24 10.92
N GLY A 18 8.95 8.00 9.92
CA GLY A 18 9.79 8.61 8.90
C GLY A 18 10.71 9.68 9.48
N PHE A 19 10.19 10.52 10.39
CA PHE A 19 10.97 11.53 11.10
C PHE A 19 12.12 10.92 11.92
N CYS A 20 11.91 9.72 12.47
CA CYS A 20 12.93 8.99 13.22
C CYS A 20 13.85 8.12 12.34
N ASN A 21 13.93 8.37 11.04
CA ASN A 21 14.76 7.62 10.08
C ASN A 21 14.59 6.10 10.15
N GLY A 22 13.37 5.61 10.41
CA GLY A 22 13.13 4.17 10.51
C GLY A 22 13.37 3.57 11.90
N ASN A 23 13.73 4.36 12.92
CA ASN A 23 13.87 3.86 14.28
C ASN A 23 12.51 3.84 15.00
N ALA A 24 12.00 2.63 15.28
CA ALA A 24 10.69 2.44 15.88
C ALA A 24 10.62 2.88 17.36
N GLU A 25 11.68 2.69 18.15
CA GLU A 25 11.73 3.08 19.57
C GLU A 25 11.76 4.61 19.71
N ALA A 26 12.54 5.26 18.85
CA ALA A 26 12.54 6.72 18.76
C ALA A 26 11.17 7.25 18.31
N ALA A 27 10.54 6.60 17.33
CA ALA A 27 9.21 6.97 16.83
C ALA A 27 8.12 6.87 17.92
N VAL A 28 8.20 5.87 18.80
CA VAL A 28 7.28 5.73 19.95
C VAL A 28 7.43 6.91 20.92
N ARG A 29 8.67 7.32 21.23
CA ARG A 29 8.94 8.49 22.08
C ARG A 29 8.43 9.77 21.44
N GLU A 30 8.74 9.98 20.17
CA GLU A 30 8.28 11.15 19.42
C GLU A 30 6.75 11.21 19.32
N TYR A 31 6.10 10.07 19.06
CA TYR A 31 4.64 9.99 19.01
C TYR A 31 4.00 10.34 20.36
N ARG A 32 4.60 9.88 21.47
CA ARG A 32 4.15 10.23 22.83
C ARG A 32 4.33 11.71 23.13
N ASN A 33 5.45 12.30 22.73
CA ASN A 33 5.74 13.73 22.92
C ASN A 33 4.78 14.61 22.13
N ARG A 34 4.52 14.23 20.87
CA ARG A 34 3.63 14.98 19.96
C ARG A 34 2.15 14.82 20.31
N PHE A 35 1.75 13.66 20.83
CA PHE A 35 0.36 13.35 21.15
C PHE A 35 0.18 12.79 22.57
N PRO A 36 0.40 13.60 23.62
CA PRO A 36 0.42 13.13 25.01
C PRO A 36 -0.93 12.60 25.51
N ARG A 37 -2.06 13.01 24.89
CA ARG A 37 -3.41 12.56 25.24
C ARG A 37 -3.87 11.30 24.50
N ARG A 38 -3.08 10.78 23.56
CA ARG A 38 -3.45 9.61 22.74
C ARG A 38 -2.77 8.36 23.27
N ARG A 39 -3.43 7.20 23.13
CA ARG A 39 -2.82 5.90 23.45
C ARG A 39 -1.62 5.65 22.53
N VAL A 40 -0.46 5.41 23.13
CA VAL A 40 0.80 5.19 22.43
C VAL A 40 0.82 3.76 21.83
N PRO A 41 1.03 3.62 20.50
CA PRO A 41 1.20 2.32 19.86
C PRO A 41 2.56 1.69 20.22
N ASN A 42 2.64 0.36 20.15
CA ASN A 42 3.91 -0.36 20.37
C ASN A 42 4.84 -0.20 19.14
N ALA A 43 6.17 -0.27 19.32
CA ALA A 43 7.17 -0.11 18.27
C ALA A 43 6.93 -1.05 17.06
N ARG A 44 6.52 -2.28 17.32
CA ARG A 44 6.18 -3.26 16.26
C ARG A 44 5.04 -2.78 15.33
N PHE A 45 4.17 -1.91 15.84
CA PHE A 45 3.09 -1.33 15.06
C PHE A 45 3.60 -0.30 14.05
N PHE A 46 4.64 0.47 14.40
CA PHE A 46 5.31 1.40 13.50
C PHE A 46 5.95 0.61 12.34
N ILE A 47 6.75 -0.41 12.66
CA ILE A 47 7.41 -1.27 11.66
C ILE A 47 6.38 -1.90 10.71
N ASN A 48 5.33 -2.53 11.25
CA ASN A 48 4.30 -3.17 10.43
C ASN A 48 3.56 -2.18 9.53
N THR A 49 3.35 -0.95 10.00
CA THR A 49 2.71 0.11 9.20
C THR A 49 3.60 0.52 8.04
N HIS A 50 4.90 0.74 8.31
CA HIS A 50 5.87 1.07 7.28
C HIS A 50 6.05 -0.05 6.25
N SER A 51 6.29 -1.29 6.69
CA SER A 51 6.44 -2.44 5.79
C SER A 51 5.21 -2.66 4.90
N ARG A 52 3.99 -2.46 5.43
CA ARG A 52 2.77 -2.56 4.62
C ARG A 52 2.68 -1.45 3.59
N PHE A 53 3.07 -0.23 3.95
CA PHE A 53 3.06 0.89 3.02
C PHE A 53 4.05 0.65 1.88
N CYS A 54 5.25 0.14 2.17
CA CYS A 54 6.23 -0.24 1.14
C CYS A 54 5.75 -1.42 0.28
N GLN A 55 5.08 -2.41 0.89
CA GLN A 55 4.67 -3.63 0.17
C GLN A 55 3.44 -3.43 -0.72
N PHE A 56 2.51 -2.55 -0.33
CA PHE A 56 1.21 -2.42 -0.99
C PHE A 56 0.89 -1.00 -1.47
N GLY A 57 1.69 0.01 -1.11
CA GLY A 57 1.39 1.41 -1.34
C GLY A 57 0.13 1.85 -0.59
N LEU A 58 -0.58 2.84 -1.14
CA LEU A 58 -1.85 3.35 -0.64
C LEU A 58 -3.05 2.38 -0.86
N ARG A 59 -2.81 1.19 -1.44
CA ARG A 59 -3.89 0.25 -1.78
C ARG A 59 -4.55 -0.28 -0.52
N GLY A 60 -5.87 -0.05 -0.40
CA GLY A 60 -6.68 -0.52 0.72
C GLY A 60 -6.74 -2.05 0.78
N LYS A 61 -6.99 -2.59 1.98
CA LYS A 61 -7.14 -4.05 2.21
C LYS A 61 -8.11 -4.75 1.25
N ASN A 62 -9.09 -4.03 0.68
CA ASN A 62 -10.06 -4.58 -0.27
C ASN A 62 -9.41 -5.08 -1.57
N GLU A 63 -8.20 -4.63 -1.89
CA GLU A 63 -7.44 -5.11 -3.02
C GLU A 63 -6.63 -6.38 -2.71
N GLN A 64 -6.45 -6.70 -1.43
CA GLN A 64 -5.76 -7.92 -0.96
C GLN A 64 -6.58 -9.18 -1.26
N TYR A 65 -7.91 -9.09 -1.24
CA TYR A 65 -8.80 -10.20 -1.60
C TYR A 65 -9.09 -10.31 -3.10
N ARG A 66 -8.87 -9.25 -3.89
CA ARG A 66 -9.06 -9.27 -5.35
C ARG A 66 -7.94 -9.99 -6.08
N ASN A 67 -6.71 -9.90 -5.59
CA ASN A 67 -5.52 -10.48 -6.26
C ASN A 67 -5.25 -11.95 -5.89
N ASN A 68 -5.96 -12.50 -4.89
CA ASN A 68 -5.84 -13.90 -4.47
C ASN A 68 -6.96 -14.81 -5.02
N GLY A 69 -7.81 -14.30 -5.90
CA GLY A 69 -8.68 -15.16 -6.71
C GLY A 69 -7.83 -15.96 -7.71
N PRO A 70 -8.25 -17.18 -8.10
CA PRO A 70 -7.54 -17.92 -9.15
C PRO A 70 -7.47 -17.02 -10.37
N LEU A 71 -6.24 -16.67 -10.78
CA LEU A 71 -5.98 -15.93 -12.00
C LEU A 71 -6.75 -16.67 -13.12
N ARG A 72 -7.83 -16.09 -13.64
CA ARG A 72 -8.44 -16.52 -14.90
C ARG A 72 -7.41 -16.22 -15.99
N ARG A 73 -6.45 -17.13 -16.15
CA ARG A 73 -5.30 -17.05 -17.06
C ARG A 73 -5.69 -17.03 -18.54
N ASN A 74 -6.98 -17.12 -18.88
CA ASN A 74 -7.41 -17.38 -20.26
C ASN A 74 -8.00 -16.20 -21.04
N ASP A 75 -8.30 -15.06 -20.43
CA ASP A 75 -9.00 -13.99 -21.16
C ASP A 75 -8.07 -12.84 -21.61
N ASN A 76 -6.81 -12.78 -21.17
CA ASN A 76 -5.94 -11.61 -21.39
C ASN A 76 -4.91 -11.77 -22.53
N ASN A 77 -4.96 -12.84 -23.31
CA ASN A 77 -3.97 -13.07 -24.38
C ASN A 77 -4.28 -12.34 -25.69
N TYR A 78 -5.46 -11.73 -25.86
CA TYR A 78 -5.77 -11.01 -27.10
C TYR A 78 -5.05 -9.65 -27.18
N ILE A 79 -4.95 -8.91 -26.07
CA ILE A 79 -4.23 -7.62 -26.01
C ILE A 79 -2.74 -7.84 -26.27
N LEU A 80 -2.17 -8.87 -25.64
CA LEU A 80 -0.77 -9.23 -25.81
C LEU A 80 -0.49 -9.70 -27.25
N ARG A 81 -1.35 -10.52 -27.85
CA ARG A 81 -1.23 -10.89 -29.28
C ARG A 81 -1.37 -9.68 -30.21
N PHE A 82 -2.26 -8.74 -29.91
CA PHE A 82 -2.50 -7.57 -30.75
C PHE A 82 -1.30 -6.60 -30.76
N LEU A 83 -0.64 -6.45 -29.61
CA LEU A 83 0.61 -5.70 -29.47
C LEU A 83 1.80 -6.39 -30.18
N ASP A 84 1.86 -7.71 -30.12
CA ASP A 84 2.93 -8.49 -30.78
C ASP A 84 2.82 -8.41 -32.32
N VAL A 85 1.58 -8.40 -32.85
CA VAL A 85 1.30 -8.24 -34.29
C VAL A 85 1.54 -6.79 -34.75
N ASN A 86 1.33 -5.81 -33.87
CA ASN A 86 1.49 -4.39 -34.18
C ASN A 86 2.39 -3.71 -33.15
N GLN A 87 3.72 -3.90 -33.29
CA GLN A 87 4.75 -3.36 -32.41
C GLN A 87 4.75 -1.81 -32.28
N GLN A 88 3.95 -1.11 -33.10
CA GLN A 88 3.81 0.35 -33.13
C GLN A 88 2.60 0.87 -32.33
N ILE A 89 1.74 -0.01 -31.82
CA ILE A 89 0.52 0.40 -31.10
C ILE A 89 0.79 0.37 -29.59
N SER A 90 0.39 1.42 -28.87
CA SER A 90 0.49 1.44 -27.41
C SER A 90 -0.66 0.66 -26.77
N SER A 91 -0.40 0.07 -25.60
CA SER A 91 -1.37 -0.72 -24.82
C SER A 91 -2.69 0.03 -24.54
N ILE A 92 -2.65 1.36 -24.47
CA ILE A 92 -3.81 2.23 -24.27
C ILE A 92 -4.71 2.27 -25.52
N LYS A 93 -4.13 2.33 -26.72
CA LYS A 93 -4.91 2.34 -27.98
C LYS A 93 -5.53 0.98 -28.28
N ALA A 94 -4.83 -0.12 -27.96
CA ALA A 94 -5.34 -1.48 -28.16
C ALA A 94 -6.58 -1.77 -27.30
N ALA A 95 -6.67 -1.20 -26.09
CA ALA A 95 -7.82 -1.36 -25.21
C ALA A 95 -9.08 -0.58 -25.67
N GLN A 96 -8.93 0.44 -26.53
CA GLN A 96 -10.04 1.27 -27.02
C GLN A 96 -10.74 0.70 -28.27
N GLN A 97 -10.21 -0.39 -28.85
CA GLN A 97 -10.77 -1.03 -30.07
C GLN A 97 -11.69 -2.22 -29.77
N LEU A 98 -12.09 -2.38 -28.50
CA LEU A 98 -13.18 -3.26 -28.05
C LEU A 98 -14.46 -2.46 -27.86
#